data_AF-A0A1F0GPD3-F1
#
_entry.id   AF-A0A1F0GPD3-F1
#
_cell.length_a   1.000
_cell.length_b   1.000
_cell.length_c   1.000
_cell.angle_alpha   90.00
_cell.angle_beta   90.00
_cell.angle_gamma   90.00
#
_symmetry.space_group_name_H-M   'P 1'
#
loop_
_entity.id
_entity.type
_entity.pdbx_description
1 polymer ?
#
loop_
_entity_poly.entity_id
_entity_poly.type
_entity_poly.pdbx_seq_one_letter_code
_entity_poly.pdbx_strand_id
1 'polypeptide(L)'
;MPVNLKRFGFEFENCKKKVPYTIEHEKKPLDLTKEMTKNLEYLLWYVPNINSAQSQENELTSSLNFENFVFGIIKNYMSLENKDVAFLDYIDQDIVKFYDKKICPHSQKIILTKSEGESKTDCLLRHIRNSLAHGNFNIVEDLLVGFDYKYGPGGEEICTGIFKIFPKNLLRGLSSLDEEVTAEGLAQIALQRTGYQLERFKNEDKDTSFDFYVKKGSKRYALEIKKYRNTEVLSEKEVKKLLDKFSGLYDKIIPVLFINTSFLKKETKEKLKKERVIILDIKNILKMLDGRDILGEIESY
;
A
#
# COMPACT_ATOMS: atom_id res chain seq x y z
N MET A 1 -20.81 -27.70 -8.36
CA MET A 1 -19.37 -27.75 -7.98
C MET A 1 -18.87 -26.33 -8.12
N PRO A 2 -18.04 -25.79 -7.20
CA PRO A 2 -17.58 -24.41 -7.30
C PRO A 2 -16.92 -24.18 -8.66
N VAL A 3 -17.19 -23.03 -9.27
CA VAL A 3 -16.54 -22.59 -10.50
C VAL A 3 -15.03 -22.76 -10.36
N ASN A 4 -14.36 -23.33 -11.38
CA ASN A 4 -12.92 -23.54 -11.32
C ASN A 4 -12.17 -22.20 -11.45
N LEU A 5 -11.79 -21.63 -10.31
CA LEU A 5 -11.05 -20.37 -10.22
C LEU A 5 -9.52 -20.53 -10.35
N LYS A 6 -9.00 -21.75 -10.55
CA LYS A 6 -7.56 -21.98 -10.70
C LYS A 6 -6.93 -21.20 -11.87
N ARG A 7 -7.71 -20.91 -12.92
CA ARG A 7 -7.26 -20.07 -14.04
C ARG A 7 -6.90 -18.64 -13.63
N PHE A 8 -7.46 -18.17 -12.51
CA PHE A 8 -7.15 -16.87 -11.89
C PHE A 8 -6.13 -17.00 -10.76
N GLY A 9 -5.51 -18.17 -10.60
CA GLY A 9 -4.58 -18.47 -9.52
C GLY A 9 -5.23 -18.68 -8.16
N PHE A 10 -6.57 -18.61 -8.04
CA PHE A 10 -7.30 -18.70 -6.79
C PHE A 10 -7.66 -20.14 -6.41
N GLU A 11 -7.58 -20.43 -5.12
CA GLU A 11 -8.01 -21.69 -4.53
C GLU A 11 -9.04 -21.44 -3.44
N PHE A 12 -10.15 -22.20 -3.46
CA PHE A 12 -11.10 -22.16 -2.35
C PHE A 12 -10.46 -22.66 -1.06
N GLU A 13 -10.97 -22.19 0.06
CA GLU A 13 -10.57 -22.71 1.36
C GLU A 13 -10.97 -24.19 1.51
N ASN A 14 -10.05 -24.96 2.11
CA ASN A 14 -10.26 -26.36 2.42
C ASN A 14 -9.90 -26.59 3.89
N CYS A 15 -10.90 -26.57 4.77
CA CYS A 15 -10.72 -26.89 6.18
C CYS A 15 -11.76 -27.92 6.63
N LYS A 16 -11.37 -28.74 7.63
CA LYS A 16 -12.24 -29.77 8.20
C LYS A 16 -13.36 -29.20 9.06
N LYS A 17 -13.13 -28.05 9.71
CA LYS A 17 -14.07 -27.42 10.64
C LYS A 17 -14.48 -26.05 10.10
N LYS A 18 -15.62 -26.01 9.41
CA LYS A 18 -16.29 -24.76 9.05
C LYS A 18 -17.24 -24.33 10.16
N VAL A 19 -17.29 -23.04 10.44
CA VAL A 19 -18.16 -22.43 11.44
C VAL A 19 -19.40 -21.86 10.75
N PRO A 20 -20.62 -22.18 11.22
CA PRO A 20 -21.83 -21.57 10.72
C PRO A 20 -21.93 -20.10 11.16
N TYR A 21 -22.45 -19.24 10.28
CA TYR A 21 -22.70 -17.84 10.56
C TYR A 21 -23.87 -17.33 9.71
N THR A 22 -24.34 -16.12 9.97
CA THR A 22 -25.33 -15.41 9.16
C THR A 22 -24.82 -13.99 8.89
N ILE A 23 -25.19 -13.38 7.77
CA ILE A 23 -24.95 -11.95 7.53
C ILE A 23 -26.02 -11.09 8.22
N GLU A 24 -27.19 -11.66 8.51
CA GLU A 24 -28.25 -10.97 9.22
C GLU A 24 -27.91 -10.80 10.71
N HIS A 25 -27.92 -9.56 11.20
CA HIS A 25 -27.65 -9.29 12.62
C HIS A 25 -28.91 -9.45 13.46
N GLU A 26 -28.98 -10.53 14.25
CA GLU A 26 -30.06 -10.75 15.21
C GLU A 26 -30.05 -9.73 16.35
N LYS A 27 -28.86 -9.29 16.79
CA LYS A 27 -28.67 -8.27 17.84
C LYS A 27 -28.08 -7.00 17.25
N LYS A 28 -28.70 -5.86 17.56
CA LYS A 28 -28.27 -4.52 17.12
C LYS A 28 -28.13 -3.61 18.35
N PRO A 29 -26.95 -2.99 18.58
CA PRO A 29 -25.70 -3.16 17.82
C PRO A 29 -25.09 -4.57 18.00
N LEU A 30 -24.18 -4.96 17.09
CA LEU A 30 -23.37 -6.17 17.26
C LEU A 30 -22.56 -6.07 18.56
N ASP A 31 -22.46 -7.18 19.29
CA ASP A 31 -21.62 -7.26 20.49
C ASP A 31 -20.16 -7.47 20.07
N LEU A 32 -19.40 -6.38 20.03
CA LEU A 32 -18.03 -6.34 19.53
C LEU A 32 -17.07 -5.89 20.62
N THR A 33 -15.85 -6.41 20.57
CA THR A 33 -14.76 -5.87 21.39
C THR A 33 -14.48 -4.42 20.99
N LYS A 34 -14.02 -3.60 21.94
CA LYS A 34 -13.65 -2.20 21.66
C LYS A 34 -12.64 -2.07 20.51
N GLU A 35 -11.71 -3.02 20.42
CA GLU A 35 -10.73 -3.07 19.33
C GLU A 35 -11.40 -3.34 17.98
N MET A 36 -12.29 -4.35 17.91
CA MET A 36 -13.02 -4.65 16.68
C MET A 36 -13.90 -3.47 16.25
N THR A 37 -14.63 -2.85 17.18
CA THR A 37 -15.43 -1.64 16.91
C THR A 37 -14.57 -0.55 16.26
N LYS A 38 -13.42 -0.22 16.85
CA LYS A 38 -12.51 0.78 16.30
C LYS A 38 -11.98 0.41 14.91
N ASN A 39 -11.66 -0.86 14.69
CA ASN A 39 -11.18 -1.33 13.38
C ASN A 39 -12.26 -1.20 12.30
N LEU A 40 -13.50 -1.58 12.61
CA LEU A 40 -14.63 -1.46 11.68
C LEU A 40 -15.00 0.00 11.42
N GLU A 41 -14.99 0.84 12.45
CA GLU A 41 -15.18 2.29 12.30
C GLU A 41 -14.12 2.87 11.35
N TYR A 42 -12.84 2.54 11.54
CA TYR A 42 -11.79 3.01 10.65
C TYR A 42 -12.02 2.57 9.20
N LEU A 43 -12.39 1.32 8.97
CA LEU A 43 -12.65 0.79 7.63
C LEU A 43 -13.94 1.34 6.99
N LEU A 44 -14.96 1.65 7.80
CA LEU A 44 -16.20 2.29 7.35
C LEU A 44 -15.97 3.74 6.96
N TRP A 45 -15.15 4.47 7.73
CA TRP A 45 -14.80 5.86 7.48
C TRP A 45 -13.59 6.03 6.55
N TYR A 46 -12.98 4.93 6.11
CA TYR A 46 -11.93 4.99 5.10
C TYR A 46 -12.55 5.41 3.77
N VAL A 47 -12.28 6.65 3.36
CA VAL A 47 -12.71 7.16 2.07
C VAL A 47 -11.47 7.36 1.19
N PRO A 48 -11.31 6.56 0.11
CA PRO A 48 -10.37 6.91 -0.94
C PRO A 48 -10.75 8.29 -1.48
N ASN A 49 -9.81 9.24 -1.45
CA ASN A 49 -9.94 10.59 -2.03
C ASN A 49 -10.85 11.60 -1.29
N ILE A 50 -11.06 11.49 0.04
CA ILE A 50 -11.63 12.60 0.85
C ILE A 50 -10.70 12.90 2.03
N ASN A 51 -10.27 14.17 2.15
CA ASN A 51 -9.63 14.71 3.36
C ASN A 51 -10.63 14.71 4.53
N SER A 52 -10.69 13.60 5.27
CA SER A 52 -11.29 13.59 6.60
C SER A 52 -10.19 13.81 7.64
N ALA A 53 -10.53 14.36 8.80
CA ALA A 53 -9.57 14.54 9.91
C ALA A 53 -8.96 13.20 10.43
N GLN A 54 -9.40 12.04 9.93
CA GLN A 54 -9.08 10.71 10.44
C GLN A 54 -8.40 9.77 9.44
N SER A 55 -8.38 10.07 8.13
CA SER A 55 -7.67 9.29 7.10
C SER A 55 -6.90 10.22 6.17
N GLN A 56 -5.57 10.22 6.26
CA GLN A 56 -4.71 10.94 5.30
C GLN A 56 -4.81 10.27 3.92
N GLU A 57 -4.90 11.08 2.86
CA GLU A 57 -4.83 10.61 1.49
C GLU A 57 -3.45 9.97 1.24
N ASN A 58 -3.43 8.70 0.86
CA ASN A 58 -2.19 8.01 0.52
C ASN A 58 -2.10 7.83 -1.00
N GLU A 59 -1.25 8.62 -1.65
CA GLU A 59 -1.03 8.61 -3.10
C GLU A 59 -0.65 7.21 -3.64
N LEU A 60 -0.11 6.33 -2.78
CA LEU A 60 0.21 4.94 -3.16
C LEU A 60 -1.02 4.04 -3.20
N THR A 61 -2.00 4.20 -2.30
CA THR A 61 -3.17 3.33 -2.28
C THR A 61 -4.01 3.51 -3.53
N SER A 62 -4.15 4.74 -4.03
CA SER A 62 -4.94 5.05 -5.23
C SER A 62 -4.17 4.87 -6.54
N SER A 63 -2.89 4.52 -6.51
CA SER A 63 -2.06 4.47 -7.72
C SER A 63 -2.29 3.21 -8.56
N LEU A 64 -2.76 3.39 -9.80
CA LEU A 64 -2.90 2.32 -10.78
C LEU A 64 -1.57 1.72 -11.22
N ASN A 65 -0.56 2.55 -11.45
CA ASN A 65 0.76 2.10 -11.92
C ASN A 65 1.44 1.17 -10.90
N PHE A 66 1.15 1.35 -9.60
CA PHE A 66 1.80 0.61 -8.52
C PHE A 66 0.86 -0.32 -7.76
N GLU A 67 -0.35 -0.54 -8.27
CA GLU A 67 -1.37 -1.30 -7.57
C GLU A 67 -0.88 -2.70 -7.18
N ASN A 68 -0.11 -3.37 -8.03
CA ASN A 68 0.40 -4.72 -7.76
C ASN A 68 1.44 -4.73 -6.64
N PHE A 69 2.26 -3.68 -6.57
CA PHE A 69 3.29 -3.54 -5.55
C PHE A 69 2.66 -3.20 -4.19
N VAL A 70 1.83 -2.16 -4.16
CA VAL A 70 1.15 -1.69 -2.95
C VAL A 70 0.27 -2.80 -2.39
N PHE A 71 -0.53 -3.43 -3.25
CA PHE A 71 -1.35 -4.57 -2.84
C PHE A 71 -0.50 -5.78 -2.42
N GLY A 72 0.72 -5.93 -2.95
CA GLY A 72 1.70 -6.92 -2.49
C GLY A 72 2.12 -6.70 -1.03
N ILE A 73 2.41 -5.46 -0.63
CA ILE A 73 2.68 -5.10 0.77
C ILE A 73 1.47 -5.43 1.65
N ILE A 74 0.27 -5.00 1.23
CA ILE A 74 -0.98 -5.26 1.96
C ILE A 74 -1.19 -6.77 2.15
N LYS A 75 -1.06 -7.56 1.09
CA LYS A 75 -1.15 -9.03 1.16
C LYS A 75 -0.16 -9.63 2.15
N ASN A 76 1.09 -9.15 2.19
CA ASN A 76 2.10 -9.66 3.12
C ASN A 76 1.69 -9.42 4.58
N TYR A 77 1.22 -8.21 4.91
CA TYR A 77 0.70 -7.92 6.27
C TYR A 77 -0.53 -8.76 6.61
N MET A 78 -1.38 -9.02 5.62
CA MET A 78 -2.53 -9.89 5.76
C MET A 78 -2.18 -11.38 5.70
N SER A 79 -0.92 -11.78 5.47
CA SER A 79 -0.54 -13.19 5.26
C SER A 79 -1.37 -13.87 4.15
N LEU A 80 -1.62 -13.14 3.05
CA LEU A 80 -2.34 -13.63 1.87
C LEU A 80 -1.35 -13.98 0.75
N GLU A 81 -1.56 -15.12 0.12
CA GLU A 81 -0.88 -15.52 -1.11
C GLU A 81 -1.73 -15.18 -2.35
N ASN A 82 -1.18 -15.38 -3.55
CA ASN A 82 -1.95 -15.22 -4.79
C ASN A 82 -3.18 -16.14 -4.84
N LYS A 83 -3.10 -17.32 -4.22
CA LYS A 83 -4.22 -18.28 -4.13
C LYS A 83 -5.39 -17.83 -3.25
N ASP A 84 -5.21 -16.74 -2.52
CA ASP A 84 -6.21 -16.22 -1.59
C ASP A 84 -6.96 -15.00 -2.13
N VAL A 85 -6.55 -14.47 -3.28
CA VAL A 85 -7.14 -13.25 -3.87
C VAL A 85 -7.50 -13.46 -5.34
N ALA A 86 -8.74 -13.13 -5.70
CA ALA A 86 -9.21 -13.09 -7.07
C ALA A 86 -9.84 -11.73 -7.40
N PHE A 87 -9.48 -11.18 -8.55
CA PHE A 87 -10.20 -10.07 -9.18
C PHE A 87 -10.89 -10.64 -10.43
N LEU A 88 -12.22 -10.60 -10.47
CA LEU A 88 -13.04 -11.24 -11.50
C LEU A 88 -13.89 -10.19 -12.23
N ASP A 89 -14.30 -10.48 -13.47
CA ASP A 89 -15.24 -9.63 -14.19
C ASP A 89 -16.66 -9.72 -13.58
N TYR A 90 -17.02 -10.90 -13.06
CA TYR A 90 -18.27 -11.17 -12.34
C TYR A 90 -18.06 -12.28 -11.29
N ILE A 91 -18.90 -12.30 -10.26
CA ILE A 91 -18.90 -13.34 -9.22
C ILE A 91 -20.11 -14.26 -9.45
N ASP A 92 -19.83 -15.52 -9.77
CA ASP A 92 -20.85 -16.55 -9.98
C ASP A 92 -21.59 -16.87 -8.68
N GLN A 93 -22.90 -17.14 -8.77
CA GLN A 93 -23.75 -17.45 -7.61
C GLN A 93 -23.26 -18.68 -6.84
N ASP A 94 -22.62 -19.66 -7.49
CA ASP A 94 -22.05 -20.82 -6.81
C ASP A 94 -20.85 -20.45 -5.92
N ILE A 95 -20.13 -19.38 -6.24
CA ILE A 95 -19.07 -18.81 -5.39
C ILE A 95 -19.72 -18.16 -4.16
N VAL A 96 -20.79 -17.38 -4.36
CA VAL A 96 -21.55 -16.75 -3.27
C VAL A 96 -22.06 -17.83 -2.31
N LYS A 97 -22.75 -18.86 -2.83
CA LYS A 97 -23.26 -20.00 -2.04
C LYS A 97 -22.17 -20.77 -1.30
N PHE A 98 -20.94 -20.82 -1.84
CA PHE A 98 -19.83 -21.52 -1.19
C PHE A 98 -19.40 -20.84 0.12
N TYR A 99 -19.40 -19.51 0.13
CA TYR A 99 -19.03 -18.73 1.31
C TYR A 99 -20.24 -18.44 2.21
N ASP A 100 -21.46 -18.44 1.66
CA ASP A 100 -22.68 -18.25 2.43
C ASP A 100 -22.83 -19.29 3.55
N LYS A 101 -23.28 -18.83 4.72
CA LYS A 101 -23.60 -19.59 5.94
C LYS A 101 -22.46 -20.36 6.61
N LYS A 102 -21.37 -20.75 5.93
CA LYS A 102 -20.29 -21.55 6.54
C LYS A 102 -18.91 -21.20 6.00
N ILE A 103 -17.98 -20.81 6.87
CA ILE A 103 -16.60 -20.49 6.50
C ILE A 103 -15.57 -21.16 7.40
N CYS A 104 -14.33 -21.25 6.92
CA CYS A 104 -13.17 -21.61 7.73
C CYS A 104 -12.70 -20.42 8.59
N PRO A 105 -12.74 -20.43 9.92
CA PRO A 105 -12.46 -19.23 10.73
C PRO A 105 -10.98 -18.77 10.67
N HIS A 106 -10.06 -19.63 10.23
CA HIS A 106 -8.61 -19.36 10.27
C HIS A 106 -7.96 -19.13 8.90
N SER A 107 -8.74 -18.97 7.84
CA SER A 107 -8.23 -18.62 6.51
C SER A 107 -8.77 -17.26 6.08
N GLN A 108 -8.03 -16.54 5.26
CA GLN A 108 -8.52 -15.31 4.64
C GLN A 108 -8.67 -15.50 3.14
N LYS A 109 -9.70 -14.89 2.56
CA LYS A 109 -10.00 -14.97 1.12
C LYS A 109 -10.64 -13.66 0.67
N ILE A 110 -10.30 -13.23 -0.54
CA ILE A 110 -10.79 -12.00 -1.16
C ILE A 110 -11.17 -12.33 -2.60
N ILE A 111 -12.42 -12.05 -2.99
CA ILE A 111 -12.93 -12.20 -4.36
C ILE A 111 -13.69 -10.93 -4.68
N LEU A 112 -13.21 -10.11 -5.60
CA LEU A 112 -13.78 -8.79 -5.89
C LEU A 112 -13.95 -8.59 -7.39
N THR A 113 -14.92 -7.75 -7.77
CA THR A 113 -14.97 -7.16 -9.12
C THR A 113 -14.34 -5.79 -9.09
N LYS A 114 -13.32 -5.54 -9.92
CA LYS A 114 -12.61 -4.26 -9.96
C LYS A 114 -13.21 -3.34 -11.01
N SER A 115 -13.44 -2.07 -10.66
CA SER A 115 -13.83 -1.06 -11.65
C SER A 115 -12.64 -0.64 -12.52
N GLU A 116 -12.91 -0.17 -13.73
CA GLU A 116 -11.89 0.45 -14.57
C GLU A 116 -11.35 1.72 -13.88
N GLY A 117 -10.03 1.92 -13.94
CA GLY A 117 -9.39 3.09 -13.32
C GLY A 117 -9.30 3.05 -11.78
N GLU A 118 -9.64 1.94 -11.14
CA GLU A 118 -9.52 1.74 -9.69
C GLU A 118 -8.32 0.86 -9.33
N SER A 119 -7.55 1.18 -8.28
CA SER A 119 -6.44 0.32 -7.84
C SER A 119 -6.97 -0.92 -7.09
N LYS A 120 -6.19 -2.01 -7.04
CA LYS A 120 -6.53 -3.20 -6.23
C LYS A 120 -6.79 -2.88 -4.76
N THR A 121 -6.06 -1.93 -4.18
CA THR A 121 -6.19 -1.53 -2.78
C THR A 121 -7.48 -0.74 -2.56
N ASP A 122 -7.76 0.25 -3.41
CA ASP A 122 -9.01 1.01 -3.36
C ASP A 122 -10.23 0.13 -3.58
N CYS A 123 -10.14 -0.82 -4.51
CA CYS A 123 -11.17 -1.83 -4.75
C CYS A 123 -11.50 -2.61 -3.48
N LEU A 124 -10.48 -3.14 -2.79
CA LEU A 124 -10.67 -3.84 -1.51
C LEU A 124 -11.35 -2.95 -0.48
N LEU A 125 -10.88 -1.71 -0.31
CA LEU A 125 -11.39 -0.79 0.70
C LEU A 125 -12.83 -0.35 0.39
N ARG A 126 -13.16 -0.08 -0.87
CA ARG A 126 -14.51 0.23 -1.32
C ARG A 126 -15.47 -0.91 -1.00
N HIS A 127 -15.12 -2.15 -1.35
CA HIS A 127 -15.99 -3.30 -1.09
C HIS A 127 -16.19 -3.55 0.42
N ILE A 128 -15.13 -3.39 1.23
CA ILE A 128 -15.26 -3.46 2.69
C ILE A 128 -16.21 -2.39 3.20
N ARG A 129 -15.97 -1.12 2.83
CA ARG A 129 -16.79 0.01 3.24
C ARG A 129 -18.27 -0.19 2.87
N ASN A 130 -18.55 -0.58 1.63
CA ASN A 130 -19.91 -0.81 1.16
C ASN A 130 -20.60 -1.94 1.95
N SER A 131 -19.90 -3.04 2.19
CA SER A 131 -20.44 -4.16 2.99
C SER A 131 -20.75 -3.73 4.41
N LEU A 132 -19.87 -2.93 5.04
CA LEU A 132 -20.10 -2.36 6.37
C LEU A 132 -21.29 -1.40 6.39
N ALA A 133 -21.36 -0.48 5.43
CA ALA A 133 -22.40 0.55 5.33
C ALA A 133 -23.79 -0.04 5.07
N HIS A 134 -23.88 -1.09 4.25
CA HIS A 134 -25.14 -1.79 3.96
C HIS A 134 -25.50 -2.85 5.01
N GLY A 135 -24.62 -3.10 5.99
CA GLY A 135 -24.83 -4.14 7.00
C GLY A 135 -24.63 -5.57 6.50
N ASN A 136 -24.07 -5.75 5.30
CA ASN A 136 -23.83 -7.04 4.66
C ASN A 136 -22.51 -7.68 5.12
N PHE A 137 -22.30 -7.76 6.43
CA PHE A 137 -21.11 -8.36 7.03
C PHE A 137 -21.44 -9.10 8.32
N ASN A 138 -20.53 -9.91 8.85
CA ASN A 138 -20.57 -10.35 10.25
C ASN A 138 -19.15 -10.64 10.73
N ILE A 139 -18.99 -10.79 12.04
CA ILE A 139 -17.76 -11.18 12.69
C ILE A 139 -17.86 -12.65 13.12
N VAL A 140 -16.94 -13.47 12.62
CA VAL A 140 -16.80 -14.86 13.03
C VAL A 140 -15.45 -14.98 13.73
N GLU A 141 -15.48 -15.13 15.06
CA GLU A 141 -14.29 -14.97 15.91
C GLU A 141 -13.67 -13.57 15.74
N ASP A 142 -12.49 -13.45 15.13
CA ASP A 142 -11.84 -12.17 14.81
C ASP A 142 -11.89 -11.84 13.30
N LEU A 143 -12.58 -12.68 12.52
CA LEU A 143 -12.63 -12.59 11.08
C LEU A 143 -13.83 -11.74 10.65
N LEU A 144 -13.56 -10.63 9.98
CA LEU A 144 -14.58 -9.85 9.30
C LEU A 144 -14.94 -10.55 7.99
N VAL A 145 -16.17 -11.02 7.89
CA VAL A 145 -16.73 -11.64 6.68
C VAL A 145 -17.75 -10.69 6.09
N GLY A 146 -17.64 -10.35 4.81
CA GLY A 146 -18.54 -9.40 4.17
C GLY A 146 -18.83 -9.71 2.71
N PHE A 147 -20.00 -9.25 2.27
CA PHE A 147 -20.47 -9.33 0.90
C PHE A 147 -20.88 -7.94 0.42
N ASP A 148 -20.38 -7.55 -0.74
CA ASP A 148 -20.82 -6.32 -1.42
C ASP A 148 -21.77 -6.68 -2.56
N TYR A 149 -22.86 -5.93 -2.67
CA TYR A 149 -23.91 -6.13 -3.68
C TYR A 149 -24.21 -4.81 -4.38
N LYS A 150 -24.51 -4.89 -5.68
CA LYS A 150 -25.05 -3.79 -6.47
C LYS A 150 -26.37 -4.23 -7.12
N TYR A 151 -27.24 -3.28 -7.41
CA TYR A 151 -28.43 -3.56 -8.20
C TYR A 151 -28.10 -3.55 -9.70
N GLY A 152 -28.42 -4.64 -10.39
CA GLY A 152 -28.30 -4.78 -11.83
C GLY A 152 -29.46 -4.17 -12.61
N PRO A 153 -29.37 -4.12 -13.95
CA PRO A 153 -30.49 -3.74 -14.80
C PRO A 153 -31.67 -4.71 -14.60
N GLY A 154 -32.76 -4.25 -13.99
CA GLY A 154 -33.90 -5.09 -13.62
C GLY A 154 -34.09 -5.32 -12.12
N GLY A 155 -33.23 -4.72 -11.27
CA GLY A 155 -33.39 -4.75 -9.81
C GLY A 155 -32.85 -6.02 -9.14
N GLU A 156 -32.15 -6.88 -9.87
CA GLU A 156 -31.47 -8.05 -9.30
C GLU A 156 -30.24 -7.63 -8.47
N GLU A 157 -30.03 -8.26 -7.31
CA GLU A 157 -28.82 -8.07 -6.53
C GLU A 157 -27.67 -8.89 -7.12
N ILE A 158 -26.60 -8.19 -7.53
CA ILE A 158 -25.39 -8.78 -8.09
C ILE A 158 -24.28 -8.65 -7.06
N CYS A 159 -23.73 -9.79 -6.62
CA CYS A 159 -22.57 -9.80 -5.75
C CYS A 159 -21.34 -9.28 -6.50
N THR A 160 -20.66 -8.30 -5.91
CA THR A 160 -19.45 -7.67 -6.46
C THR A 160 -18.23 -7.83 -5.57
N GLY A 161 -18.42 -8.26 -4.33
CA GLY A 161 -17.32 -8.53 -3.42
C GLY A 161 -17.68 -9.61 -2.41
N ILE A 162 -16.73 -10.50 -2.14
CA ILE A 162 -16.74 -11.44 -1.03
C ILE A 162 -15.37 -11.32 -0.37
N PHE A 163 -15.34 -11.04 0.93
CA PHE A 163 -14.10 -11.05 1.67
C PHE A 163 -14.28 -11.68 3.04
N LYS A 164 -13.20 -12.28 3.51
CA LYS A 164 -13.04 -12.73 4.87
C LYS A 164 -11.62 -12.44 5.31
N ILE A 165 -11.46 -11.46 6.18
CA ILE A 165 -10.16 -10.87 6.50
C ILE A 165 -10.04 -10.60 8.00
N PHE A 166 -8.81 -10.58 8.49
CA PHE A 166 -8.51 -10.02 9.81
C PHE A 166 -8.30 -8.51 9.66
N PRO A 167 -9.27 -7.66 10.05
CA PRO A 167 -9.23 -6.23 9.73
C PRO A 167 -8.01 -5.54 10.32
N LYS A 168 -7.56 -5.97 11.51
CA LYS A 168 -6.33 -5.47 12.16
C LYS A 168 -5.09 -5.59 11.27
N ASN A 169 -4.95 -6.69 10.52
CA ASN A 169 -3.78 -6.90 9.66
C ASN A 169 -3.83 -6.02 8.42
N LEU A 170 -5.01 -5.81 7.84
CA LEU A 170 -5.20 -4.83 6.77
C LEU A 170 -4.82 -3.43 7.24
N LEU A 171 -5.32 -3.00 8.39
CA LEU A 171 -5.02 -1.68 8.95
C LEU A 171 -3.51 -1.48 9.21
N ARG A 172 -2.82 -2.50 9.74
CA ARG A 172 -1.35 -2.47 9.86
C ARG A 172 -0.66 -2.33 8.52
N GLY A 173 -1.14 -3.03 7.50
CA GLY A 173 -0.66 -2.90 6.12
C GLY A 173 -0.83 -1.47 5.61
N LEU A 174 -2.01 -0.88 5.76
CA LEU A 174 -2.29 0.50 5.34
C LEU A 174 -1.37 1.50 6.07
N SER A 175 -1.25 1.39 7.40
CA SER A 175 -0.36 2.26 8.17
C SER A 175 1.12 2.11 7.79
N SER A 176 1.55 0.92 7.37
CA SER A 176 2.93 0.70 6.92
C SER A 176 3.28 1.44 5.64
N LEU A 177 2.30 1.73 4.77
CA LEU A 177 2.52 2.51 3.55
C LEU A 177 2.96 3.95 3.88
N ASP A 178 2.61 4.43 5.08
CA ASP A 178 2.99 5.75 5.58
C ASP A 178 4.38 5.74 6.27
N GLU A 179 4.99 4.59 6.50
CA GLU A 179 6.27 4.45 7.23
C GLU A 179 7.51 4.64 6.34
N GLU A 180 8.63 5.08 6.95
CA GLU A 180 9.90 5.43 6.28
C GLU A 180 10.56 4.23 5.60
N VAL A 181 10.45 3.04 6.21
CA VAL A 181 10.94 1.76 5.68
C VAL A 181 10.31 1.43 4.31
N THR A 182 9.06 1.81 4.08
CA THR A 182 8.39 1.57 2.80
C THR A 182 8.87 2.51 1.69
N ALA A 183 9.28 3.74 2.03
CA ALA A 183 9.91 4.65 1.08
C ALA A 183 11.29 4.17 0.65
N GLU A 184 12.06 3.63 1.60
CA GLU A 184 13.34 2.97 1.31
C GLU A 184 13.14 1.79 0.37
N GLY A 185 12.23 0.87 0.70
CA GLY A 185 11.92 -0.26 -0.17
C GLY A 185 11.45 0.16 -1.57
N LEU A 186 10.59 1.17 -1.66
CA LEU A 186 10.12 1.73 -2.94
C LEU A 186 11.28 2.29 -3.78
N ALA A 187 12.13 3.12 -3.17
CA ALA A 187 13.28 3.71 -3.85
C ALA A 187 14.27 2.63 -4.31
N GLN A 188 14.57 1.64 -3.46
CA GLN A 188 15.46 0.53 -3.81
C GLN A 188 14.92 -0.26 -5.01
N ILE A 189 13.63 -0.59 -5.03
CA ILE A 189 13.00 -1.33 -6.14
C ILE A 189 13.00 -0.49 -7.42
N ALA A 190 12.69 0.81 -7.31
CA ALA A 190 12.69 1.73 -8.43
C ALA A 190 14.08 1.82 -9.10
N LEU A 191 15.12 1.89 -8.28
CA LEU A 191 16.51 1.88 -8.71
C LEU A 191 16.89 0.54 -9.35
N GLN A 192 16.53 -0.59 -8.73
CA GLN A 192 16.80 -1.91 -9.30
C GLN A 192 16.14 -2.11 -10.67
N ARG A 193 14.88 -1.68 -10.84
CA ARG A 193 14.17 -1.76 -12.13
C ARG A 193 14.80 -0.92 -13.23
N THR A 194 15.45 0.18 -12.85
CA THR A 194 16.14 1.09 -13.79
C THR A 194 17.61 0.71 -14.00
N GLY A 195 18.03 -0.49 -13.55
CA GLY A 195 19.35 -1.06 -13.80
C GLY A 195 20.43 -0.67 -12.79
N TYR A 196 20.05 -0.10 -11.64
CA TYR A 196 20.98 0.19 -10.55
C TYR A 196 21.13 -1.04 -9.63
N GLN A 197 22.34 -1.24 -9.11
CA GLN A 197 22.66 -2.33 -8.20
C GLN A 197 22.88 -1.76 -6.79
N LEU A 198 22.23 -2.37 -5.78
CA LEU A 198 22.45 -2.02 -4.38
C LEU A 198 23.88 -2.40 -3.96
N GLU A 199 24.59 -1.47 -3.34
CA GLU A 199 25.89 -1.73 -2.75
C GLU A 199 25.80 -1.73 -1.22
N ARG A 200 26.25 -2.83 -0.61
CA ARG A 200 26.45 -2.91 0.85
C ARG A 200 27.88 -2.51 1.17
N PHE A 201 28.20 -1.23 1.10
CA PHE A 201 29.43 -0.72 1.70
C PHE A 201 29.08 0.30 2.77
N LYS A 202 29.83 0.29 3.87
CA LYS A 202 29.81 1.36 4.86
C LYS A 202 30.91 2.33 4.47
N ASN A 203 30.61 3.61 4.42
CA ASN A 203 31.63 4.64 4.28
C ASN A 203 32.64 4.48 5.44
N GLU A 204 33.94 4.48 5.15
CA GLU A 204 34.98 4.29 6.16
C GLU A 204 35.06 5.49 7.13
N ASP A 205 34.57 6.66 6.69
CA ASP A 205 34.28 7.81 7.53
C ASP A 205 33.03 7.57 8.38
N LYS A 206 33.26 7.32 9.67
CA LYS A 206 32.27 6.89 10.67
C LYS A 206 31.13 7.89 10.95
N ASP A 207 31.14 9.10 10.41
CA ASP A 207 30.20 10.18 10.80
C ASP A 207 29.04 10.44 9.82
N THR A 208 29.01 9.83 8.64
CA THR A 208 27.92 10.05 7.66
C THR A 208 27.36 8.75 7.09
N SER A 209 26.44 8.14 7.83
CA SER A 209 25.67 6.97 7.36
C SER A 209 24.48 7.39 6.49
N PHE A 210 24.48 7.02 5.21
CA PHE A 210 23.32 7.13 4.31
C PHE A 210 22.41 5.90 4.44
N ASP A 211 21.15 6.00 4.01
CA ASP A 211 20.19 4.89 4.11
C ASP A 211 20.63 3.71 3.24
N PHE A 212 21.04 3.95 2.00
CA PHE A 212 21.71 2.95 1.18
C PHE A 212 22.51 3.57 0.02
N TYR A 213 23.33 2.72 -0.61
CA TYR A 213 24.13 3.09 -1.78
C TYR A 213 23.72 2.25 -2.98
N VAL A 214 23.81 2.84 -4.17
CA VAL A 214 23.60 2.13 -5.44
C VAL A 214 24.66 2.51 -6.47
N LYS A 215 24.85 1.65 -7.46
CA LYS A 215 25.70 1.93 -8.62
C LYS A 215 25.00 1.63 -9.94
N LYS A 216 25.43 2.33 -10.99
CA LYS A 216 25.12 2.00 -12.38
C LYS A 216 26.33 2.33 -13.25
N GLY A 217 26.90 1.31 -13.88
CA GLY A 217 28.19 1.44 -14.56
C GLY A 217 29.30 1.89 -13.59
N SER A 218 30.01 2.97 -13.93
CA SER A 218 31.06 3.55 -13.10
C SER A 218 30.56 4.56 -12.06
N LYS A 219 29.27 4.89 -12.07
CA LYS A 219 28.68 5.90 -11.18
C LYS A 219 28.17 5.27 -9.89
N ARG A 220 28.35 5.97 -8.78
CA ARG A 220 27.87 5.59 -7.45
C ARG A 220 27.04 6.70 -6.85
N TYR A 221 25.98 6.32 -6.15
CA TYR A 221 25.02 7.24 -5.55
C TYR A 221 24.85 6.91 -4.07
N ALA A 222 24.83 7.94 -3.23
CA ALA A 222 24.49 7.84 -1.81
C ALA A 222 23.08 8.39 -1.60
N LEU A 223 22.17 7.55 -1.11
CA LEU A 223 20.77 7.91 -0.97
C LEU A 223 20.43 8.20 0.48
N GLU A 224 19.85 9.38 0.70
CA GLU A 224 19.20 9.77 1.94
C GLU A 224 17.71 9.92 1.72
N ILE A 225 16.92 9.32 2.58
CA ILE A 225 15.47 9.38 2.63
C ILE A 225 15.08 10.17 3.86
N LYS A 226 14.14 11.10 3.66
CA LYS A 226 13.57 11.88 4.74
C LYS A 226 12.06 11.87 4.63
N LYS A 227 11.40 11.30 5.63
CA LYS A 227 9.97 11.53 5.86
C LYS A 227 9.78 12.42 7.08
N TYR A 228 8.87 13.38 6.96
CA TYR A 228 8.44 14.23 8.07
C TYR A 228 6.94 14.05 8.28
N ARG A 229 6.54 13.71 9.50
CA ARG A 229 5.13 13.71 9.90
C ARG A 229 4.78 15.11 10.41
N ASN A 230 3.70 15.69 9.91
CA ASN A 230 3.15 16.97 10.38
C ASN A 230 4.11 18.17 10.32
N THR A 231 5.01 18.21 9.34
CA THR A 231 5.92 19.35 9.10
C THR A 231 5.56 19.99 7.78
N GLU A 232 5.28 21.30 7.77
CA GLU A 232 5.00 22.01 6.52
C GLU A 232 6.29 22.37 5.77
N VAL A 233 7.33 22.79 6.49
CA VAL A 233 8.63 23.22 5.94
C VAL A 233 9.76 22.86 6.90
N LEU A 234 10.89 22.38 6.38
CA LEU A 234 12.07 22.05 7.19
C LEU A 234 12.62 23.26 7.93
N SER A 235 13.04 23.03 9.17
CA SER A 235 13.77 24.02 9.95
C SER A 235 15.16 24.28 9.35
N GLU A 236 15.72 25.48 9.56
CA GLU A 236 17.09 25.79 9.11
C GLU A 236 18.13 24.84 9.70
N LYS A 237 17.88 24.36 10.93
CA LYS A 237 18.72 23.37 11.61
C LYS A 237 18.75 22.04 10.86
N GLU A 238 17.61 21.57 10.35
CA GLU A 238 17.54 20.33 9.56
C GLU A 238 18.15 20.51 8.18
N VAL A 239 17.92 21.66 7.54
CA VAL A 239 18.56 22.00 6.28
C VAL A 239 20.09 21.99 6.43
N LYS A 240 20.61 22.60 7.49
CA LYS A 240 22.04 22.62 7.77
C LYS A 240 22.58 21.19 7.98
N LYS A 241 21.87 20.35 8.75
CA LYS A 241 22.25 18.93 8.92
C LYS A 241 22.31 18.17 7.60
N LEU A 242 21.37 18.40 6.69
CA LEU A 242 21.38 17.77 5.36
C LEU A 242 22.58 18.25 4.54
N LEU A 243 22.85 19.56 4.52
CA LEU A 243 23.99 20.11 3.80
C LEU A 243 25.32 19.60 4.37
N ASP A 244 25.49 19.61 5.68
CA ASP A 244 26.69 19.10 6.38
C ASP A 244 26.89 17.60 6.11
N LYS A 245 25.80 16.83 5.96
CA LYS A 245 25.86 15.40 5.62
C LYS A 245 26.33 15.17 4.18
N PHE A 246 25.89 15.98 3.24
CA PHE A 246 26.24 15.81 1.82
C PHE A 246 27.62 16.39 1.48
N SER A 247 28.07 17.45 2.16
CA SER A 247 29.37 18.09 1.90
C SER A 247 30.58 17.22 2.25
N GLY A 248 30.38 16.20 3.10
CA GLY A 248 31.42 15.23 3.48
C GLY A 248 31.57 14.04 2.52
N LEU A 249 30.84 14.00 1.39
CA LEU A 249 30.94 12.90 0.43
C LEU A 249 32.17 13.04 -0.48
N TYR A 250 32.81 11.91 -0.78
CA TYR A 250 33.89 11.84 -1.77
C TYR A 250 33.41 12.34 -3.15
N ASP A 251 34.26 13.05 -3.88
CA ASP A 251 34.00 13.63 -5.22
C ASP A 251 33.43 12.66 -6.27
N LYS A 252 33.53 11.35 -6.03
CA LYS A 252 33.08 10.27 -6.92
C LYS A 252 31.70 9.69 -6.57
N ILE A 253 31.07 10.15 -5.49
CA ILE A 253 29.75 9.68 -5.05
C ILE A 253 28.73 10.80 -5.23
N ILE A 254 27.64 10.51 -5.95
CA ILE A 254 26.59 11.46 -6.24
C ILE A 254 25.54 11.43 -5.11
N PRO A 255 25.32 12.53 -4.38
CA PRO A 255 24.30 12.58 -3.34
C PRO A 255 22.89 12.63 -3.93
N VAL A 256 21.99 11.83 -3.38
CA VAL A 256 20.56 11.83 -3.73
C VAL A 256 19.75 11.99 -2.45
N LEU A 257 18.84 12.96 -2.44
CA LEU A 257 17.89 13.19 -1.36
C LEU A 257 16.49 12.83 -1.86
N PHE A 258 15.88 11.80 -1.28
CA PHE A 258 14.48 11.48 -1.47
C PHE A 258 13.63 12.15 -0.36
N ILE A 259 12.82 13.14 -0.76
CA ILE A 259 12.01 13.94 0.16
C ILE A 259 10.79 14.51 -0.57
N ASN A 260 9.69 14.74 0.15
CA ASN A 260 8.62 15.58 -0.39
C ASN A 260 9.14 17.02 -0.57
N THR A 261 9.16 17.49 -1.81
CA THR A 261 9.73 18.79 -2.16
C THR A 261 8.92 19.98 -1.64
N SER A 262 7.70 19.77 -1.12
CA SER A 262 6.93 20.78 -0.40
C SER A 262 7.62 21.23 0.89
N PHE A 263 8.38 20.34 1.53
CA PHE A 263 9.10 20.66 2.77
C PHE A 263 10.32 21.57 2.55
N LEU A 264 10.76 21.77 1.30
CA LEU A 264 11.95 22.53 0.96
C LEU A 264 11.59 23.92 0.44
N LYS A 265 12.04 24.97 1.15
CA LYS A 265 12.02 26.35 0.65
C LYS A 265 12.84 26.46 -0.65
N LYS A 266 12.50 27.44 -1.49
CA LYS A 266 13.24 27.74 -2.73
C LYS A 266 14.75 27.89 -2.48
N GLU A 267 15.12 28.65 -1.45
CA GLU A 267 16.51 28.86 -1.05
C GLU A 267 17.23 27.55 -0.65
N THR A 268 16.52 26.64 0.03
CA THR A 268 17.05 25.32 0.41
C THR A 268 17.32 24.47 -0.82
N LYS A 269 16.40 24.46 -1.79
CA LYS A 269 16.60 23.73 -3.07
C LYS A 269 17.83 24.25 -3.80
N GLU A 270 18.04 25.56 -3.82
CA GLU A 270 19.22 26.16 -4.46
C GLU A 270 20.53 25.82 -3.72
N LYS A 271 20.52 25.76 -2.38
CA LYS A 271 21.69 25.31 -1.60
C LYS A 271 22.05 23.85 -1.90
N LEU A 272 21.05 22.95 -1.87
CA LEU A 272 21.25 21.52 -2.17
C LEU A 272 21.75 21.30 -3.61
N LYS A 273 21.25 22.06 -4.58
CA LYS A 273 21.75 22.01 -5.97
C LYS A 273 23.20 22.45 -6.09
N LYS A 274 23.65 23.46 -5.33
CA LYS A 274 25.05 23.89 -5.31
C LYS A 274 25.99 22.79 -4.82
N GLU A 275 25.53 21.99 -3.86
CA GLU A 275 26.20 20.77 -3.38
C GLU A 275 25.98 19.55 -4.32
N ARG A 276 25.45 19.77 -5.53
CA ARG A 276 25.16 18.73 -6.54
C ARG A 276 24.25 17.60 -6.03
N VAL A 277 23.38 17.90 -5.07
CA VAL A 277 22.41 16.93 -4.55
C VAL A 277 21.24 16.79 -5.52
N ILE A 278 21.00 15.57 -5.99
CA ILE A 278 19.82 15.22 -6.77
C ILE A 278 18.63 15.09 -5.81
N ILE A 279 17.60 15.91 -5.99
CA ILE A 279 16.39 15.86 -5.17
C ILE A 279 15.33 15.06 -5.91
N LEU A 280 14.89 13.95 -5.31
CA LEU A 280 13.78 13.14 -5.79
C LEU A 280 12.58 13.30 -4.86
N ASP A 281 11.39 13.29 -5.44
CA ASP A 281 10.12 13.18 -4.74
C ASP A 281 9.41 11.89 -5.15
N ILE A 282 8.22 11.65 -4.58
CA ILE A 282 7.46 10.43 -4.87
C ILE A 282 7.22 10.29 -6.37
N LYS A 283 6.86 11.37 -7.07
CA LYS A 283 6.61 11.37 -8.53
C LYS A 283 7.83 10.90 -9.32
N ASN A 284 9.03 11.24 -8.89
CA ASN A 284 10.26 10.74 -9.51
C ASN A 284 10.43 9.24 -9.29
N ILE A 285 10.22 8.75 -8.07
CA ILE A 285 10.24 7.30 -7.76
C ILE A 285 9.19 6.55 -8.59
N LEU A 286 7.99 7.12 -8.76
CA LEU A 286 6.93 6.55 -9.60
C LEU A 286 7.41 6.41 -11.07
N LYS A 287 8.00 7.46 -11.66
CA LYS A 287 8.56 7.38 -13.02
C LYS A 287 9.67 6.31 -13.14
N MET A 288 10.49 6.17 -12.10
CA MET A 288 11.55 5.14 -12.06
C MET A 288 10.98 3.72 -11.97
N LEU A 289 9.90 3.53 -11.21
CA LEU A 289 9.20 2.24 -11.16
C LEU A 289 8.58 1.85 -12.51
N ASP A 290 8.21 2.84 -13.33
CA ASP A 290 7.75 2.68 -14.73
C ASP A 290 8.92 2.48 -15.72
N GLY A 291 10.15 2.34 -15.23
CA GLY A 291 11.34 2.02 -16.03
C GLY A 291 12.11 3.23 -16.56
N ARG A 292 11.72 4.46 -16.21
CA ARG A 292 12.45 5.67 -16.63
C ARG A 292 13.64 5.95 -15.72
N ASP A 293 14.82 6.10 -16.30
CA ASP A 293 16.03 6.39 -15.54
C ASP A 293 16.14 7.88 -15.16
N ILE A 294 15.39 8.31 -14.14
CA ILE A 294 15.37 9.72 -13.71
C ILE A 294 16.74 10.21 -13.25
N LEU A 295 17.52 9.38 -12.56
CA LEU A 295 18.88 9.77 -12.16
C LEU A 295 19.77 10.01 -13.38
N GLY A 296 19.73 9.12 -14.38
CA GLY A 296 20.48 9.29 -15.63
C GLY A 296 19.97 10.46 -16.48
N GLU A 297 18.66 10.72 -16.50
CA GLU A 297 18.06 11.87 -17.17
C GLU A 297 18.58 13.18 -16.57
N ILE A 298 18.55 13.33 -15.25
CA ILE A 298 18.99 14.55 -14.55
C ILE A 298 20.47 14.83 -14.80
N GLU A 299 21.31 13.80 -14.86
CA GLU A 299 22.75 13.95 -15.13
C GLU A 299 23.08 14.26 -16.59
N SER A 300 22.14 14.08 -17.51
CA SER A 300 22.32 14.39 -18.93
C SER A 300 22.05 15.87 -19.26
N TYR A 301 21.65 16.66 -18.25
CA TYR A 301 21.43 18.11 -18.30
C TYR A 301 22.53 18.86 -17.55
#